data_AF-A0A5E4JW65-F1
#
_entry.id   AF-A0A5E4JW65-F1
#
_cell.length_a   1.000
_cell.length_b   1.000
_cell.length_c   1.000
_cell.angle_alpha   90.00
_cell.angle_beta   90.00
_cell.angle_gamma   90.00
#
_symmetry.space_group_name_H-M   'P 1'
#
loop_
_entity.id
_entity.type
_entity.pdbx_description
1 polymer ?
#
loop_
_entity_poly.entity_id
_entity_poly.type
_entity_poly.pdbx_seq_one_letter_code
_entity_poly.pdbx_strand_id
1 'polypeptide(L)'
;MNDINTTGTCFTINSDNVTLDLNGYTITGDDNGNDNGIYSEGKKNLTIMNGSVMWFGKSTYNGKGVYLRSTTNSFIRDIRAVNNYLGISLYLSSYNNISNIYISSNVFGGLSLSQSNNNTISNVLSLGDNIPVNFYYSNNNSFYGFNSSNSSYGFYTHTSSNNRLYNFNISSEFSMGVWSYSSSNTYYNLNSSNSNLSFYSYNLVTNTLVYNNSYGQIVWNRNNLTTPGNLTFPGTIQIRNGSAYVNVSALSILNSSANITFYTSDYSGQYPIMLRKIGKNGVECGSSCYNFTALDASTVVFNVSDFGNGNVSVGKIVRSKSEIPLTTGWNMISIQTENNETSQDVNVSLSAGWNLIGYSSSANESTTGIDFVNDSGSKDDFVNSSKSGKVQRNIAYLTGSANAQKYSLVGKTGADANLTKNRGYWVYANQSGNLTMKGVGGSAKNDSYKLTDLMFRNGSGVEKNISDAVREGWTDGYMWYYSAGGYDLVQNYEDLDFCEASGYKCRLSSWDGYFVKGLKNNITMLRQN
;
A
#
# COMPACT_ATOMS: atom_id res chain seq x y z
N MET A 1 6.53 50.37 27.47
CA MET A 1 8.00 50.21 27.68
C MET A 1 8.71 50.85 26.50
N ASN A 2 10.01 51.09 26.58
CA ASN A 2 10.84 51.43 25.42
C ASN A 2 11.79 50.25 25.19
N ASP A 3 12.47 50.22 24.05
CA ASP A 3 13.58 49.28 23.84
C ASP A 3 14.67 49.49 24.92
N ILE A 4 15.30 48.40 25.37
CA ILE A 4 16.30 48.41 26.45
C ILE A 4 17.65 47.95 25.88
N ASN A 5 18.68 48.78 26.02
CA ASN A 5 20.08 48.44 25.74
C ASN A 5 20.83 48.15 27.04
N THR A 6 21.62 47.08 27.10
CA THR A 6 22.41 46.69 28.28
C THR A 6 23.80 46.19 27.90
N THR A 7 24.76 46.34 28.80
CA THR A 7 26.13 45.76 28.71
C THR A 7 26.30 44.52 29.59
N GLY A 8 25.21 44.03 30.16
CA GLY A 8 25.16 42.90 31.08
C GLY A 8 23.87 42.10 30.88
N THR A 9 23.64 41.07 31.70
CA THR A 9 22.38 40.33 31.65
C THR A 9 21.18 41.26 31.90
N CYS A 10 20.23 41.36 30.95
CA CYS A 10 19.17 42.39 31.01
C CYS A 10 18.15 42.11 32.11
N PHE A 11 17.56 40.90 32.09
CA PHE A 11 16.59 40.47 33.08
C PHE A 11 17.04 39.18 33.75
N THR A 12 17.01 39.17 35.08
CA THR A 12 17.12 37.94 35.88
C THR A 12 15.81 37.69 36.61
N ILE A 13 15.14 36.59 36.28
CA ILE A 13 13.90 36.18 36.94
C ILE A 13 14.26 35.30 38.14
N ASN A 14 14.13 35.87 39.35
CA ASN A 14 14.52 35.21 40.60
C ASN A 14 13.35 34.57 41.38
N SER A 15 12.14 34.60 40.84
CA SER A 15 10.93 34.08 41.50
C SER A 15 10.15 33.14 40.57
N ASP A 16 9.41 32.22 41.17
CA ASP A 16 8.43 31.38 40.45
C ASP A 16 7.19 32.20 40.08
N ASN A 17 6.39 31.69 39.12
CA ASN A 17 5.12 32.29 38.69
C ASN A 17 5.26 33.72 38.14
N VAL A 18 6.42 34.04 37.54
CA VAL A 18 6.67 35.34 36.94
C VAL A 18 6.25 35.34 35.48
N THR A 19 5.52 36.37 35.10
CA THR A 19 5.25 36.69 33.70
C THR A 19 6.09 37.90 33.28
N LEU A 20 6.99 37.68 32.31
CA LEU A 20 7.72 38.71 31.60
C LEU A 20 7.11 38.85 30.20
N ASP A 21 6.25 39.84 30.03
CA ASP A 21 5.69 40.23 28.75
C ASP A 21 6.48 41.41 28.20
N LEU A 22 7.16 41.20 27.06
CA LEU A 22 7.93 42.24 26.39
C LEU A 22 7.04 43.19 25.58
N ASN A 23 5.74 42.91 25.41
CA ASN A 23 4.76 43.78 24.77
C ASN A 23 5.19 44.38 23.41
N GLY A 24 5.87 43.57 22.61
CA GLY A 24 6.41 43.90 21.29
C GLY A 24 7.79 44.58 21.29
N TYR A 25 8.33 44.94 22.45
CA TYR A 25 9.60 45.67 22.56
C TYR A 25 10.83 44.77 22.40
N THR A 26 11.96 45.42 22.15
CA THR A 26 13.26 44.80 21.92
C THR A 26 14.17 44.98 23.14
N ILE A 27 14.84 43.90 23.51
CA ILE A 27 16.00 43.91 24.41
C ILE A 27 17.26 43.67 23.57
N THR A 28 18.22 44.56 23.71
CA THR A 28 19.50 44.56 22.98
C THR A 28 20.67 44.46 23.96
N GLY A 29 21.54 43.49 23.73
CA GLY A 29 22.87 43.44 24.35
C GLY A 29 23.88 44.29 23.58
N ASP A 30 25.09 44.36 24.12
CA ASP A 30 26.25 45.06 23.53
C ASP A 30 27.10 44.14 22.64
N ASP A 31 26.62 42.93 22.34
CA ASP A 31 27.31 41.84 21.64
C ASP A 31 28.62 41.40 22.31
N ASN A 32 28.83 41.73 23.58
CA ASN A 32 30.02 41.37 24.34
C ASN A 32 29.67 40.53 25.57
N GLY A 33 30.68 39.99 26.24
CA GLY A 33 30.53 39.30 27.52
C GLY A 33 29.79 37.95 27.45
N ASN A 34 29.56 37.36 28.62
CA ASN A 34 28.81 36.09 28.79
C ASN A 34 27.35 36.34 29.18
N ASP A 35 26.81 37.47 28.73
CA ASP A 35 25.54 37.99 29.20
C ASP A 35 24.35 37.38 28.49
N ASN A 36 23.20 37.42 29.18
CA ASN A 36 21.96 36.88 28.66
C ASN A 36 20.90 37.97 28.55
N GLY A 37 20.03 37.92 27.54
CA GLY A 37 18.91 38.83 27.50
C GLY A 37 17.95 38.57 28.65
N ILE A 38 17.50 37.33 28.78
CA ILE A 38 16.62 36.89 29.85
C ILE A 38 17.22 35.64 30.49
N TYR A 39 17.48 35.69 31.79
CA TYR A 39 18.05 34.59 32.57
C TYR A 39 17.11 34.13 33.69
N SER A 40 17.03 32.82 33.88
CA SER A 40 16.39 32.21 35.05
C SER A 40 17.09 30.90 35.42
N GLU A 41 17.26 30.67 36.73
CA GLU A 41 17.82 29.43 37.27
C GLU A 41 16.96 28.83 38.38
N GLY A 42 16.57 27.57 38.23
CA GLY A 42 15.87 26.81 39.26
C GLY A 42 14.42 27.24 39.51
N LYS A 43 13.80 27.97 38.57
CA LYS A 43 12.46 28.53 38.72
C LYS A 43 11.38 27.70 38.04
N LYS A 44 10.12 27.99 38.36
CA LYS A 44 8.94 27.28 37.85
C LYS A 44 7.87 28.24 37.39
N ASN A 45 7.04 27.78 36.46
CA ASN A 45 5.84 28.49 36.00
C ASN A 45 6.14 29.89 35.46
N LEU A 46 7.25 30.04 34.74
CA LEU A 46 7.58 31.30 34.09
C LEU A 46 6.78 31.46 32.80
N THR A 47 6.45 32.69 32.45
CA THR A 47 5.93 33.02 31.11
C THR A 47 6.80 34.13 30.53
N ILE A 48 7.49 33.88 29.42
CA ILE A 48 8.31 34.86 28.70
C ILE A 48 7.70 35.02 27.30
N MET A 49 7.25 36.22 26.93
CA MET A 49 6.51 36.38 25.69
C MET A 49 6.58 37.75 24.99
N ASN A 50 6.14 37.74 23.73
CA ASN A 50 5.81 38.90 22.91
C ASN A 50 6.95 39.91 22.75
N GLY A 51 8.10 39.53 22.20
CA GLY A 51 9.14 40.52 21.93
C GLY A 51 10.41 39.99 21.30
N SER A 52 11.40 40.87 21.21
CA SER A 52 12.67 40.56 20.55
C SER A 52 13.83 40.58 21.54
N VAL A 53 14.74 39.63 21.41
CA VAL A 53 15.97 39.55 22.21
C VAL A 53 17.17 39.36 21.29
N MET A 54 18.09 40.31 21.29
CA MET A 54 19.16 40.36 20.29
C MET A 54 20.50 40.85 20.81
N TRP A 55 21.57 40.45 20.12
CA TRP A 55 22.95 40.89 20.36
C TRP A 55 23.51 40.50 21.74
N PHE A 56 23.19 39.30 22.23
CA PHE A 56 23.79 38.76 23.44
C PHE A 56 24.94 37.80 23.13
N GLY A 57 26.17 38.26 23.43
CA GLY A 57 27.43 37.51 23.43
C GLY A 57 27.74 36.72 22.17
N LYS A 58 27.41 37.26 20.99
CA LYS A 58 27.71 36.66 19.69
C LYS A 58 29.20 36.79 19.35
N SER A 59 29.88 37.88 19.74
CA SER A 59 31.33 38.03 19.56
C SER A 59 32.18 37.15 20.49
N THR A 60 31.65 36.78 21.66
CA THR A 60 32.34 36.04 22.73
C THR A 60 32.02 34.55 22.76
N TYR A 61 31.11 34.09 21.91
CA TYR A 61 30.66 32.71 21.80
C TYR A 61 30.03 32.12 23.06
N ASN A 62 29.29 32.92 23.84
CA ASN A 62 28.66 32.40 25.06
C ASN A 62 27.35 33.09 25.46
N GLY A 63 26.96 34.21 24.85
CA GLY A 63 25.70 34.87 25.23
C GLY A 63 24.46 34.14 24.74
N LYS A 64 23.36 34.28 25.48
CA LYS A 64 22.06 33.70 25.10
C LYS A 64 20.99 34.77 25.07
N GLY A 65 20.12 34.75 24.07
CA GLY A 65 18.94 35.63 24.08
C GLY A 65 18.06 35.30 25.29
N VAL A 66 17.53 34.08 25.33
CA VAL A 66 16.81 33.54 26.49
C VAL A 66 17.55 32.33 27.04
N TYR A 67 17.88 32.32 28.34
CA TYR A 67 18.54 31.22 29.00
C TYR A 67 17.78 30.75 30.23
N LEU A 68 17.23 29.54 30.14
CA LEU A 68 16.58 28.85 31.23
C LEU A 68 17.47 27.70 31.72
N ARG A 69 17.90 27.79 32.98
CA ARG A 69 18.63 26.73 33.67
C ARG A 69 17.76 26.08 34.74
N SER A 70 17.68 24.76 34.77
CA SER A 70 16.91 24.02 35.77
C SER A 70 15.47 24.53 35.96
N THR A 71 14.86 25.04 34.88
CA THR A 71 13.54 25.69 34.91
C THR A 71 12.48 24.72 34.37
N THR A 72 11.30 24.71 35.00
CA THR A 72 10.24 23.74 34.66
C THR A 72 8.86 24.37 34.54
N ASN A 73 7.94 23.69 33.86
CA ASN A 73 6.53 24.09 33.71
C ASN A 73 6.35 25.52 33.19
N SER A 74 7.27 26.00 32.35
CA SER A 74 7.30 27.38 31.88
C SER A 74 6.92 27.50 30.41
N PHE A 75 6.49 28.70 30.02
CA PHE A 75 6.09 29.07 28.68
C PHE A 75 7.08 30.08 28.10
N ILE A 76 7.60 29.79 26.90
CA ILE A 76 8.29 30.77 26.06
C ILE A 76 7.49 30.86 24.76
N ARG A 77 6.92 32.02 24.46
CA ARG A 77 6.08 32.15 23.25
C ARG A 77 6.20 33.49 22.56
N ASP A 78 6.07 33.49 21.24
CA ASP A 78 6.03 34.73 20.46
C ASP A 78 7.32 35.57 20.67
N ILE A 79 8.47 34.87 20.67
CA ILE A 79 9.81 35.47 20.86
C ILE A 79 10.59 35.47 19.56
N ARG A 80 11.24 36.60 19.28
CA ARG A 80 12.19 36.80 18.19
C ARG A 80 13.62 36.83 18.75
N ALA A 81 14.36 35.73 18.63
CA ALA A 81 15.74 35.61 19.12
C ALA A 81 16.77 35.73 17.97
N VAL A 82 17.45 36.88 17.89
CA VAL A 82 18.24 37.25 16.69
C VAL A 82 19.64 37.71 17.03
N ASN A 83 20.64 37.31 16.25
CA ASN A 83 22.02 37.79 16.41
C ASN A 83 22.62 37.55 17.82
N ASN A 84 22.24 36.45 18.48
CA ASN A 84 22.88 36.02 19.72
C ASN A 84 23.91 34.92 19.43
N TYR A 85 24.72 34.50 20.40
CA TYR A 85 25.46 33.26 20.22
C TYR A 85 24.53 32.04 20.21
N LEU A 86 23.62 31.97 21.20
CA LEU A 86 22.44 31.10 21.19
C LEU A 86 21.16 31.93 21.27
N GLY A 87 20.16 31.64 20.44
CA GLY A 87 18.89 32.35 20.49
C GLY A 87 18.12 32.08 21.80
N ILE A 88 17.75 30.81 22.01
CA ILE A 88 17.07 30.31 23.20
C ILE A 88 17.78 29.04 23.67
N SER A 89 18.13 28.97 24.95
CA SER A 89 18.83 27.85 25.54
C SER A 89 18.10 27.33 26.78
N LEU A 90 17.81 26.04 26.79
CA LEU A 90 17.28 25.29 27.92
C LEU A 90 18.37 24.32 28.40
N TYR A 91 18.87 24.53 29.61
CA TYR A 91 19.81 23.63 30.27
C TYR A 91 19.17 23.00 31.50
N LEU A 92 19.13 21.66 31.57
CA LEU A 92 18.47 20.91 32.65
C LEU A 92 17.00 21.33 32.87
N SER A 93 16.33 21.83 31.83
CA SER A 93 15.00 22.45 31.92
C SER A 93 13.96 21.56 31.25
N SER A 94 13.01 21.05 32.02
CA SER A 94 12.06 20.03 31.58
C SER A 94 10.61 20.49 31.70
N TYR A 95 9.70 19.88 30.95
CA TYR A 95 8.25 20.18 30.99
C TYR A 95 7.89 21.63 30.61
N ASN A 96 8.67 22.25 29.73
CA ASN A 96 8.38 23.59 29.23
C ASN A 96 7.63 23.55 27.89
N ASN A 97 6.86 24.59 27.61
CA ASN A 97 6.19 24.82 26.34
C ASN A 97 6.87 25.98 25.61
N ILE A 98 7.41 25.71 24.43
CA ILE A 98 8.05 26.70 23.57
C ILE A 98 7.25 26.79 22.27
N SER A 99 6.72 27.97 21.93
CA SER A 99 5.86 28.11 20.74
C SER A 99 6.08 29.40 19.99
N ASN A 100 5.84 29.39 18.68
CA ASN A 100 5.87 30.59 17.82
C ASN A 100 7.20 31.35 17.96
N ILE A 101 8.31 30.66 17.74
CA ILE A 101 9.64 31.25 17.88
C ILE A 101 10.19 31.61 16.51
N TYR A 102 10.64 32.85 16.37
CA TYR A 102 11.46 33.27 15.24
C TYR A 102 12.92 33.35 15.68
N ILE A 103 13.78 32.68 14.94
CA ILE A 103 15.21 32.59 15.21
C ILE A 103 15.96 33.00 13.95
N SER A 104 16.98 33.85 14.06
CA SER A 104 17.77 34.20 12.89
C SER A 104 19.19 34.68 13.22
N SER A 105 20.14 34.29 12.39
CA SER A 105 21.52 34.78 12.41
C SER A 105 22.23 34.64 13.76
N ASN A 106 21.87 33.61 14.54
CA ASN A 106 22.59 33.23 15.75
C ASN A 106 23.82 32.39 15.38
N VAL A 107 24.91 32.60 16.11
CA VAL A 107 26.24 32.11 15.72
C VAL A 107 26.33 30.59 15.79
N PHE A 108 25.97 30.00 16.94
CA PHE A 108 26.11 28.56 17.14
C PHE A 108 24.78 27.85 16.95
N GLY A 109 23.73 28.33 17.59
CA GLY A 109 22.43 27.72 17.44
C GLY A 109 21.24 28.59 17.79
N GLY A 110 20.11 28.20 17.24
CA GLY A 110 18.85 28.90 17.44
C GLY A 110 18.20 28.55 18.75
N LEU A 111 17.61 27.36 18.80
CA LEU A 111 16.99 26.76 19.98
C LEU A 111 17.81 25.55 20.43
N SER A 112 18.38 25.61 21.63
CA SER A 112 19.21 24.54 22.18
C SER A 112 18.53 23.95 23.42
N LEU A 113 18.35 22.63 23.42
CA LEU A 113 17.94 21.86 24.59
C LEU A 113 19.11 20.97 25.01
N SER A 114 19.62 21.18 26.22
CA SER A 114 20.68 20.37 26.81
C SER A 114 20.21 19.77 28.12
N GLN A 115 20.22 18.43 28.20
CA GLN A 115 19.70 17.64 29.32
C GLN A 115 18.26 18.03 29.72
N SER A 116 17.46 18.40 28.72
CA SER A 116 16.16 19.05 28.88
C SER A 116 15.07 18.16 28.29
N ASN A 117 14.29 17.52 29.17
CA ASN A 117 13.38 16.43 28.79
C ASN A 117 11.91 16.86 28.81
N ASN A 118 11.05 16.11 28.12
CA ASN A 118 9.59 16.27 28.21
C ASN A 118 9.09 17.68 27.85
N ASN A 119 9.79 18.41 26.99
CA ASN A 119 9.36 19.72 26.50
C ASN A 119 8.44 19.55 25.28
N THR A 120 7.52 20.51 25.11
CA THR A 120 6.69 20.65 23.92
C THR A 120 7.13 21.88 23.16
N ILE A 121 7.55 21.70 21.90
CA ILE A 121 8.02 22.78 21.04
C ILE A 121 7.09 22.84 19.82
N SER A 122 6.72 24.05 19.39
CA SER A 122 5.93 24.20 18.18
C SER A 122 6.20 25.49 17.41
N ASN A 123 5.96 25.46 16.10
CA ASN A 123 5.99 26.63 15.22
C ASN A 123 7.31 27.42 15.33
N VAL A 124 8.42 26.76 15.05
CA VAL A 124 9.74 27.41 15.02
C VAL A 124 10.12 27.71 13.59
N LEU A 125 10.46 28.97 13.33
CA LEU A 125 11.02 29.44 12.06
C LEU A 125 12.48 29.87 12.30
N SER A 126 13.41 29.29 11.56
CA SER A 126 14.84 29.64 11.61
C SER A 126 15.36 30.07 10.23
N LEU A 127 16.08 31.19 10.20
CA LEU A 127 16.66 31.76 8.98
C LEU A 127 18.13 32.13 9.21
N GLY A 128 19.05 31.39 8.56
CA GLY A 128 20.46 31.76 8.57
C GLY A 128 21.25 31.38 9.83
N ASP A 129 20.76 30.46 10.65
CA ASP A 129 21.49 29.94 11.82
C ASP A 129 22.41 28.77 11.43
N ASN A 130 23.55 28.59 12.09
CA ASN A 130 24.44 27.45 11.82
C ASN A 130 23.77 26.11 12.19
N ILE A 131 23.25 26.00 13.42
CA ILE A 131 22.43 24.89 13.91
C ILE A 131 21.10 25.45 14.46
N PRO A 132 20.06 25.58 13.61
CA PRO A 132 18.75 26.12 13.98
C PRO A 132 18.19 25.57 15.28
N VAL A 133 18.17 24.23 15.42
CA VAL A 133 17.70 23.56 16.62
C VAL A 133 18.59 22.37 16.93
N ASN A 134 19.00 22.25 18.19
CA ASN A 134 19.74 21.09 18.68
C ASN A 134 19.20 20.54 20.00
N PHE A 135 19.16 19.20 20.08
CA PHE A 135 18.88 18.46 21.31
C PHE A 135 20.14 17.69 21.73
N TYR A 136 20.59 17.91 22.95
CA TYR A 136 21.78 17.30 23.54
C TYR A 136 21.36 16.59 24.84
N TYR A 137 21.50 15.27 24.91
CA TYR A 137 21.01 14.44 26.04
C TYR A 137 19.55 14.74 26.45
N SER A 138 18.69 15.07 25.49
CA SER A 138 17.35 15.59 25.72
C SER A 138 16.32 14.63 25.14
N ASN A 139 15.57 13.98 26.02
CA ASN A 139 14.69 12.85 25.69
C ASN A 139 13.21 13.22 25.84
N ASN A 140 12.36 12.43 25.19
CA ASN A 140 10.90 12.51 25.33
C ASN A 140 10.29 13.88 24.99
N ASN A 141 10.94 14.68 24.13
CA ASN A 141 10.39 15.94 23.67
C ASN A 141 9.46 15.74 22.47
N SER A 142 8.46 16.61 22.33
CA SER A 142 7.57 16.65 21.16
C SER A 142 7.77 17.97 20.43
N PHE A 143 8.02 17.94 19.12
CA PHE A 143 8.26 19.13 18.31
C PHE A 143 7.35 19.13 17.08
N TYR A 144 6.49 20.14 16.95
CA TYR A 144 5.51 20.29 15.86
C TYR A 144 5.80 21.52 15.00
N GLY A 145 6.03 21.35 13.71
CA GLY A 145 6.17 22.48 12.79
C GLY A 145 7.49 23.21 12.97
N PHE A 146 8.49 22.76 12.21
CA PHE A 146 9.81 23.40 12.15
C PHE A 146 10.12 23.76 10.71
N ASN A 147 10.38 25.04 10.46
CA ASN A 147 10.81 25.53 9.16
C ASN A 147 12.22 26.12 9.29
N SER A 148 13.17 25.63 8.51
CA SER A 148 14.53 26.18 8.47
C SER A 148 15.01 26.37 7.04
N SER A 149 15.60 27.53 6.77
CA SER A 149 16.32 27.80 5.54
C SER A 149 17.64 28.53 5.76
N ASN A 150 18.55 28.41 4.79
CA ASN A 150 19.86 29.06 4.74
C ASN A 150 20.76 28.70 5.93
N SER A 151 20.63 27.47 6.43
CA SER A 151 21.38 26.96 7.58
C SER A 151 22.40 25.91 7.17
N SER A 152 23.49 25.78 7.95
CA SER A 152 24.52 24.76 7.71
C SER A 152 23.98 23.34 7.95
N TYR A 153 23.25 23.20 9.06
CA TYR A 153 22.49 22.02 9.44
C TYR A 153 21.02 22.41 9.61
N GLY A 154 20.08 21.49 9.40
CA GLY A 154 18.66 21.78 9.69
C GLY A 154 18.30 21.48 11.14
N PHE A 155 18.48 20.24 11.57
CA PHE A 155 18.12 19.77 12.91
C PHE A 155 19.16 18.78 13.44
N TYR A 156 19.61 18.98 14.69
CA TYR A 156 20.64 18.14 15.30
C TYR A 156 20.15 17.45 16.58
N THR A 157 20.42 16.16 16.72
CA THR A 157 20.20 15.41 17.97
C THR A 157 21.45 14.63 18.36
N HIS A 158 21.90 14.77 19.60
CA HIS A 158 23.00 14.01 20.17
C HIS A 158 22.54 13.28 21.43
N THR A 159 22.65 11.94 21.41
CA THR A 159 22.25 11.05 22.51
C THR A 159 20.88 11.43 23.10
N SER A 160 19.93 11.73 22.22
CA SER A 160 18.62 12.30 22.53
C SER A 160 17.56 11.42 21.90
N SER A 161 16.89 10.61 22.71
CA SER A 161 16.00 9.53 22.26
C SER A 161 14.55 9.76 22.67
N ASN A 162 13.65 9.00 22.05
CA ASN A 162 12.20 9.05 22.26
C ASN A 162 11.58 10.41 21.95
N ASN A 163 12.23 11.24 21.13
CA ASN A 163 11.65 12.48 20.66
C ASN A 163 10.73 12.21 19.46
N ARG A 164 9.61 12.93 19.41
CA ARG A 164 8.63 12.88 18.31
C ARG A 164 8.62 14.19 17.58
N LEU A 165 8.95 14.14 16.28
CA LEU A 165 9.27 15.31 15.46
C LEU A 165 8.30 15.33 14.29
N TYR A 166 7.43 16.35 14.21
CA TYR A 166 6.32 16.41 13.26
C TYR A 166 6.44 17.59 12.31
N ASN A 167 6.26 17.33 11.01
CA ASN A 167 6.13 18.34 9.96
C ASN A 167 7.35 19.28 9.92
N PHE A 168 8.51 18.71 9.64
CA PHE A 168 9.76 19.45 9.53
C PHE A 168 9.98 19.79 8.06
N ASN A 169 10.15 21.07 7.75
CA ASN A 169 10.50 21.54 6.42
C ASN A 169 11.87 22.23 6.47
N ILE A 170 12.86 21.55 5.94
CA ILE A 170 14.26 21.93 6.02
C ILE A 170 14.76 22.15 4.60
N SER A 171 15.21 23.36 4.31
CA SER A 171 15.98 23.68 3.12
C SER A 171 17.37 24.16 3.56
N SER A 172 18.23 23.22 3.95
CA SER A 172 19.61 23.52 4.39
C SER A 172 20.49 23.68 3.17
N GLU A 173 21.40 24.65 3.14
CA GLU A 173 22.21 24.91 1.94
C GLU A 173 23.58 24.23 1.95
N PHE A 174 24.11 23.79 3.11
CA PHE A 174 25.54 23.43 3.19
C PHE A 174 25.87 21.98 3.57
N SER A 175 25.13 21.32 4.48
CA SER A 175 25.56 19.98 4.94
C SER A 175 24.42 18.96 5.07
N MET A 176 23.63 19.01 6.14
CA MET A 176 22.68 17.95 6.48
C MET A 176 21.35 18.52 6.88
N GLY A 177 20.26 17.93 6.38
CA GLY A 177 18.90 18.26 6.81
C GLY A 177 18.70 17.89 8.27
N VAL A 178 18.79 16.59 8.56
CA VAL A 178 18.78 16.05 9.93
C VAL A 178 20.10 15.34 10.22
N TRP A 179 20.71 15.64 11.36
CA TRP A 179 21.82 14.87 11.90
C TRP A 179 21.45 14.23 13.25
N SER A 180 21.30 12.91 13.25
CA SER A 180 20.99 12.08 14.41
C SER A 180 22.23 11.32 14.87
N TYR A 181 22.84 11.75 15.97
CA TYR A 181 24.02 11.13 16.59
C TYR A 181 23.62 10.31 17.82
N SER A 182 23.81 8.97 17.76
CA SER A 182 23.46 8.05 18.86
C SER A 182 22.04 8.26 19.42
N SER A 183 21.09 8.61 18.58
CA SER A 183 19.75 9.05 18.97
C SER A 183 18.70 8.16 18.34
N SER A 184 17.64 7.80 19.09
CA SER A 184 16.52 6.99 18.61
C SER A 184 15.23 7.82 18.63
N ASN A 185 14.87 8.40 17.49
CA ASN A 185 13.73 9.32 17.38
C ASN A 185 12.74 8.90 16.30
N THR A 186 11.53 9.47 16.36
CA THR A 186 10.51 9.31 15.33
C THR A 186 10.27 10.62 14.59
N TYR A 187 10.42 10.59 13.27
CA TYR A 187 10.25 11.73 12.37
C TYR A 187 9.02 11.52 11.51
N TYR A 188 8.01 12.37 11.69
CA TYR A 188 6.78 12.39 10.92
C TYR A 188 6.84 13.49 9.87
N ASN A 189 6.62 13.13 8.60
CA ASN A 189 6.53 14.04 7.47
C ASN A 189 7.74 15.00 7.39
N LEU A 190 8.95 14.42 7.44
CA LEU A 190 10.19 15.16 7.21
C LEU A 190 10.29 15.55 5.74
N ASN A 191 10.32 16.84 5.45
CA ASN A 191 10.66 17.39 4.15
C ASN A 191 12.03 18.03 4.25
N SER A 192 13.02 17.48 3.54
CA SER A 192 14.37 17.98 3.50
C SER A 192 14.82 18.13 2.05
N SER A 193 15.27 19.33 1.69
CA SER A 193 15.69 19.69 0.35
C SER A 193 16.97 20.51 0.37
N ASN A 194 17.70 20.50 -0.75
CA ASN A 194 18.97 21.22 -0.96
C ASN A 194 20.10 20.81 0.01
N SER A 195 19.92 19.72 0.77
CA SER A 195 20.92 19.12 1.64
C SER A 195 21.78 18.11 0.89
N ASN A 196 23.07 17.97 1.24
CA ASN A 196 23.87 16.84 0.74
C ASN A 196 23.30 15.51 1.25
N LEU A 197 22.90 15.49 2.52
CA LEU A 197 22.17 14.40 3.16
C LEU A 197 20.88 14.96 3.76
N SER A 198 19.72 14.48 3.31
CA SER A 198 18.44 14.81 3.96
C SER A 198 18.39 14.31 5.40
N PHE A 199 19.03 13.16 5.64
CA PHE A 199 19.13 12.56 6.96
C PHE A 199 20.49 11.89 7.09
N TYR A 200 21.16 12.07 8.23
CA TYR A 200 22.39 11.38 8.59
C TYR A 200 22.24 10.71 9.96
N SER A 201 22.45 9.40 10.01
CA SER A 201 22.30 8.56 11.21
C SER A 201 23.65 7.99 11.62
N TYR A 202 24.17 8.44 12.76
CA TYR A 202 25.47 8.01 13.28
C TYR A 202 25.33 7.05 14.48
N ASN A 203 26.29 6.12 14.63
CA ASN A 203 26.31 5.03 15.63
C ASN A 203 25.17 4.00 15.53
N LEU A 204 24.51 3.92 14.36
CA LEU A 204 23.58 2.85 13.99
C LEU A 204 22.40 2.62 14.97
N VAL A 205 21.95 3.66 15.67
CA VAL A 205 20.78 3.59 16.53
C VAL A 205 19.50 3.66 15.69
N THR A 206 18.50 2.87 16.07
CA THR A 206 17.22 2.79 15.37
C THR A 206 16.48 4.12 15.38
N ASN A 207 16.20 4.67 14.21
CA ASN A 207 15.30 5.80 14.02
C ASN A 207 14.09 5.35 13.19
N THR A 208 12.95 5.98 13.43
CA THR A 208 11.71 5.72 12.70
C THR A 208 11.35 6.92 11.83
N LEU A 209 11.17 6.68 10.53
CA LEU A 209 10.68 7.67 9.58
C LEU A 209 9.25 7.30 9.18
N VAL A 210 8.33 8.24 9.34
CA VAL A 210 6.90 8.07 9.08
C VAL A 210 6.45 9.13 8.08
N TYR A 211 5.79 8.71 7.02
CA TYR A 211 5.02 9.59 6.15
C TYR A 211 3.57 9.22 6.20
N ASN A 212 2.69 10.19 6.41
CA ASN A 212 1.26 9.95 6.41
C ASN A 212 0.47 11.10 5.78
N ASN A 213 -0.69 10.75 5.24
CA ASN A 213 -1.71 11.70 4.80
C ASN A 213 -3.09 11.06 4.98
N SER A 214 -4.12 11.67 4.39
CA SER A 214 -5.51 11.16 4.45
C SER A 214 -5.71 9.79 3.79
N TYR A 215 -4.77 9.31 2.97
CA TYR A 215 -4.88 8.03 2.25
C TYR A 215 -4.13 6.88 2.92
N GLY A 216 -3.17 7.16 3.80
CA GLY A 216 -2.38 6.11 4.43
C GLY A 216 -1.14 6.59 5.17
N GLN A 217 -0.31 5.61 5.52
CA GLN A 217 0.96 5.79 6.22
C GLN A 217 2.02 4.83 5.70
N ILE A 218 3.28 5.28 5.63
CA ILE A 218 4.45 4.45 5.39
C ILE A 218 5.42 4.65 6.57
N VAL A 219 5.92 3.55 7.12
CA VAL A 219 6.83 3.52 8.27
C VAL A 219 8.10 2.74 7.93
N TRP A 220 9.25 3.42 8.01
CA TRP A 220 10.57 2.80 7.97
C TRP A 220 11.18 2.80 9.36
N ASN A 221 11.58 1.62 9.85
CA ASN A 221 12.27 1.47 11.12
C ASN A 221 13.70 0.96 10.86
N ARG A 222 14.71 1.81 11.04
CA ARG A 222 16.07 1.53 10.55
C ARG A 222 17.14 2.00 11.52
N ASN A 223 18.17 1.18 11.67
CA ASN A 223 19.40 1.53 12.39
C ASN A 223 20.26 2.55 11.62
N ASN A 224 20.09 2.62 10.29
CA ASN A 224 20.74 3.62 9.46
C ASN A 224 19.72 4.22 8.48
N LEU A 225 19.29 5.45 8.78
CA LEU A 225 18.46 6.28 7.90
C LEU A 225 19.28 7.27 7.07
N THR A 226 20.60 7.07 6.91
CA THR A 226 21.41 8.00 6.12
C THR A 226 20.91 8.05 4.68
N THR A 227 20.32 9.18 4.31
CA THR A 227 19.55 9.37 3.09
C THR A 227 20.15 10.52 2.28
N PRO A 228 20.97 10.23 1.25
CA PRO A 228 21.46 11.23 0.32
C PRO A 228 20.33 11.86 -0.50
N GLY A 229 20.54 13.08 -0.98
CA GLY A 229 19.60 13.77 -1.85
C GLY A 229 18.39 14.35 -1.13
N ASN A 230 17.33 14.67 -1.89
CA ASN A 230 16.13 15.35 -1.41
C ASN A 230 15.04 14.36 -0.97
N LEU A 231 14.54 14.54 0.24
CA LEU A 231 13.46 13.78 0.84
C LEU A 231 12.21 14.67 0.92
N THR A 232 11.35 14.63 -0.09
CA THR A 232 10.19 15.55 -0.20
C THR A 232 8.85 14.83 -0.17
N PHE A 233 7.83 15.47 0.43
CA PHE A 233 6.46 14.95 0.54
C PHE A 233 5.43 16.09 0.40
N PRO A 234 4.56 16.07 -0.63
CA PRO A 234 4.52 15.12 -1.74
C PRO A 234 5.69 15.33 -2.70
N GLY A 235 6.17 14.27 -3.33
CA GLY A 235 7.27 14.37 -4.29
C GLY A 235 7.98 13.03 -4.40
N THR A 236 9.09 12.89 -3.68
CA THR A 236 9.85 11.64 -3.58
C THR A 236 9.01 10.51 -3.00
N ILE A 237 8.06 10.84 -2.13
CA ILE A 237 7.10 9.91 -1.54
C ILE A 237 5.69 10.41 -1.86
N GLN A 238 4.81 9.50 -2.28
CA GLN A 238 3.40 9.79 -2.53
C GLN A 238 2.53 8.65 -1.97
N ILE A 239 1.46 9.02 -1.27
CA ILE A 239 0.42 8.09 -0.82
C ILE A 239 -0.89 8.57 -1.42
N ARG A 240 -1.53 7.69 -2.18
CA ARG A 240 -2.84 7.89 -2.81
C ARG A 240 -3.75 6.73 -2.42
N ASN A 241 -5.00 6.79 -2.84
CA ASN A 241 -6.00 5.78 -2.51
C ASN A 241 -5.57 4.35 -2.94
N GLY A 242 -5.19 3.54 -1.94
CA GLY A 242 -4.69 2.18 -2.14
C GLY A 242 -3.35 2.08 -2.87
N SER A 243 -2.57 3.15 -3.00
CA SER A 243 -1.24 3.08 -3.64
C SER A 243 -0.22 4.00 -2.99
N ALA A 244 1.02 3.53 -2.90
CA ALA A 244 2.17 4.28 -2.42
C ALA A 244 3.32 4.19 -3.43
N TYR A 245 3.95 5.33 -3.68
CA TYR A 245 5.08 5.44 -4.59
C TYR A 245 6.27 6.06 -3.88
N VAL A 246 7.46 5.51 -4.12
CA VAL A 246 8.75 6.06 -3.68
C VAL A 246 9.69 6.16 -4.88
N ASN A 247 10.14 7.38 -5.18
CA ASN A 247 11.16 7.61 -6.20
C ASN A 247 12.54 7.29 -5.62
N VAL A 248 13.02 6.07 -5.85
CA VAL A 248 14.30 5.63 -5.28
C VAL A 248 15.53 6.05 -6.05
N SER A 249 15.39 6.60 -7.26
CA SER A 249 16.53 7.27 -7.89
C SER A 249 17.03 8.43 -7.02
N ALA A 250 16.16 8.98 -6.16
CA ALA A 250 16.51 9.95 -5.14
C ALA A 250 16.90 9.33 -3.78
N LEU A 251 16.49 8.09 -3.42
CA LEU A 251 16.59 7.56 -2.05
C LEU A 251 16.87 6.05 -1.98
N SER A 252 18.05 5.62 -2.43
CA SER A 252 18.45 4.20 -2.45
C SER A 252 18.39 3.50 -1.08
N ILE A 253 18.65 4.23 0.02
CA ILE A 253 18.60 3.67 1.39
C ILE A 253 17.18 3.26 1.81
N LEU A 254 16.14 3.89 1.22
CA LEU A 254 14.73 3.56 1.47
C LEU A 254 14.27 2.37 0.62
N ASN A 255 15.14 1.82 -0.23
CA ASN A 255 14.96 0.49 -0.82
C ASN A 255 15.18 -0.61 0.23
N SER A 256 14.29 -0.65 1.22
CA SER A 256 14.31 -1.56 2.34
C SER A 256 12.89 -1.91 2.76
N SER A 257 12.73 -2.74 3.79
CA SER A 257 11.41 -3.09 4.29
C SER A 257 10.70 -1.86 4.88
N ALA A 258 9.41 -1.74 4.57
CA ALA A 258 8.55 -0.70 5.10
C ALA A 258 7.18 -1.27 5.47
N ASN A 259 6.60 -0.78 6.57
CA ASN A 259 5.20 -1.04 6.89
C ASN A 259 4.35 0.01 6.20
N ILE A 260 3.32 -0.43 5.48
CA ILE A 260 2.41 0.42 4.73
C ILE A 260 1.00 0.19 5.30
N THR A 261 0.30 1.28 5.51
CA THR A 261 -1.12 1.31 5.87
C THR A 261 -1.86 2.10 4.81
N PHE A 262 -2.93 1.55 4.26
CA PHE A 262 -3.88 2.31 3.43
C PHE A 262 -5.22 2.40 4.14
N TYR A 263 -5.79 3.60 4.13
CA TYR A 263 -7.15 3.87 4.61
C TYR A 263 -8.11 3.73 3.41
N THR A 264 -8.37 2.50 3.00
CA THR A 264 -9.13 2.19 1.77
C THR A 264 -10.62 2.08 2.05
N SER A 265 -11.40 3.12 1.72
CA SER A 265 -12.87 3.01 1.60
C SER A 265 -13.29 2.37 0.27
N ASP A 266 -12.53 2.63 -0.80
CA ASP A 266 -13.07 2.52 -2.17
C ASP A 266 -12.93 1.13 -2.79
N TYR A 267 -12.13 0.24 -2.20
CA TYR A 267 -11.96 -1.13 -2.69
C TYR A 267 -12.95 -2.12 -2.09
N SER A 268 -13.78 -1.68 -1.14
CA SER A 268 -14.79 -2.54 -0.52
C SER A 268 -15.88 -2.90 -1.54
N GLY A 269 -15.99 -4.18 -1.88
CA GLY A 269 -17.09 -4.76 -2.66
C GLY A 269 -16.89 -4.80 -4.19
N GLN A 270 -16.01 -3.97 -4.77
CA GLN A 270 -15.89 -3.90 -6.24
C GLN A 270 -15.29 -5.17 -6.87
N TYR A 271 -14.37 -5.84 -6.17
CA TYR A 271 -13.69 -7.04 -6.66
C TYR A 271 -13.79 -8.19 -5.64
N PRO A 272 -13.89 -9.46 -6.10
CA PRO A 272 -13.75 -10.65 -5.25
C PRO A 272 -12.47 -10.60 -4.44
N ILE A 273 -12.51 -11.12 -3.21
CA ILE A 273 -11.38 -11.10 -2.26
C ILE A 273 -10.14 -11.73 -2.90
N MET A 274 -10.30 -12.78 -3.70
CA MET A 274 -9.16 -13.45 -4.34
C MET A 274 -8.38 -12.55 -5.31
N LEU A 275 -9.02 -11.54 -5.91
CA LEU A 275 -8.39 -10.60 -6.85
C LEU A 275 -7.76 -9.41 -6.14
N ARG A 276 -8.06 -9.22 -4.86
CA ARG A 276 -7.45 -8.18 -4.04
C ARG A 276 -6.09 -8.68 -3.60
N LYS A 277 -5.05 -8.11 -4.19
CA LYS A 277 -3.66 -8.48 -3.91
C LYS A 277 -2.86 -7.24 -3.61
N ILE A 278 -1.72 -7.45 -2.95
CA ILE A 278 -0.67 -6.43 -2.87
C ILE A 278 0.17 -6.54 -4.14
N GLY A 279 0.26 -5.44 -4.87
CA GLY A 279 1.03 -5.32 -6.09
C GLY A 279 2.27 -4.48 -5.88
N LYS A 280 3.33 -4.82 -6.60
CA LYS A 280 4.51 -4.00 -6.78
C LYS A 280 4.75 -3.86 -8.29
N ASN A 281 4.76 -2.62 -8.78
CA ASN A 281 4.89 -2.30 -10.22
C ASN A 281 3.84 -2.96 -11.11
N GLY A 282 2.60 -3.07 -10.61
CA GLY A 282 1.49 -3.67 -11.35
C GLY A 282 1.50 -5.20 -11.40
N VAL A 283 2.45 -5.86 -10.75
CA VAL A 283 2.52 -7.33 -10.62
C VAL A 283 2.28 -7.72 -9.16
N GLU A 284 1.70 -8.90 -8.92
CA GLU A 284 1.52 -9.41 -7.56
C GLU A 284 2.89 -9.53 -6.87
N CYS A 285 2.98 -9.01 -5.65
CA CYS A 285 4.23 -8.86 -4.94
C CYS A 285 4.82 -10.20 -4.46
N GLY A 286 4.01 -11.26 -4.38
CA GLY A 286 4.44 -12.57 -3.92
C GLY A 286 5.04 -12.53 -2.51
N SER A 287 6.16 -13.24 -2.29
CA SER A 287 6.83 -13.33 -0.99
C SER A 287 7.48 -12.01 -0.53
N SER A 288 7.58 -11.00 -1.39
CA SER A 288 8.08 -9.67 -1.02
C SER A 288 7.04 -8.83 -0.26
N CYS A 289 5.80 -9.29 -0.14
CA CYS A 289 4.78 -8.60 0.63
C CYS A 289 4.10 -9.53 1.62
N TYR A 290 3.78 -8.99 2.79
CA TYR A 290 3.09 -9.71 3.85
C TYR A 290 2.01 -8.84 4.46
N ASN A 291 0.74 -9.24 4.36
CA ASN A 291 -0.38 -8.50 4.94
C ASN A 291 -0.60 -8.86 6.41
N PHE A 292 -0.76 -7.83 7.25
CA PHE A 292 -1.12 -7.97 8.66
C PHE A 292 -2.63 -7.92 8.89
N THR A 293 -3.37 -7.26 8.00
CA THR A 293 -4.83 -7.25 7.99
C THR A 293 -5.37 -7.85 6.69
N ALA A 294 -6.65 -8.20 6.67
CA ALA A 294 -7.31 -8.70 5.47
C ALA A 294 -7.35 -7.59 4.39
N LEU A 295 -7.18 -7.97 3.12
CA LEU A 295 -7.12 -7.01 2.00
C LEU A 295 -8.50 -6.42 1.61
N ASP A 296 -9.55 -6.85 2.30
CA ASP A 296 -10.90 -6.31 2.24
C ASP A 296 -11.30 -5.47 3.46
N ALA A 297 -10.39 -5.30 4.43
CA ALA A 297 -10.61 -4.41 5.56
C ALA A 297 -10.64 -2.93 5.13
N SER A 298 -11.33 -2.09 5.91
CA SER A 298 -11.32 -0.63 5.74
C SER A 298 -9.94 0.00 5.97
N THR A 299 -9.05 -0.72 6.68
CA THR A 299 -7.65 -0.35 6.86
C THR A 299 -6.77 -1.55 6.52
N VAL A 300 -6.02 -1.43 5.44
CA VAL A 300 -5.11 -2.48 4.97
C VAL A 300 -3.71 -2.17 5.45
N VAL A 301 -3.15 -3.05 6.29
CA VAL A 301 -1.80 -2.92 6.85
C VAL A 301 -0.96 -4.08 6.35
N PHE A 302 0.22 -3.80 5.83
CA PHE A 302 1.11 -4.82 5.27
C PHE A 302 2.57 -4.36 5.31
N ASN A 303 3.50 -5.29 5.21
CA ASN A 303 4.91 -5.04 5.02
C ASN A 303 5.29 -5.32 3.56
N VAL A 304 6.23 -4.53 3.03
CA VAL A 304 6.85 -4.76 1.73
C VAL A 304 8.34 -4.83 1.93
N SER A 305 8.99 -5.92 1.52
CA SER A 305 10.43 -6.03 1.41
C SER A 305 10.92 -5.24 0.19
N ASP A 306 12.09 -4.62 0.34
CA ASP A 306 12.73 -3.86 -0.73
C ASP A 306 11.76 -2.86 -1.36
N PHE A 307 11.04 -2.07 -0.57
CA PHE A 307 9.96 -1.19 -1.05
C PHE A 307 10.42 -0.24 -2.17
N GLY A 308 11.72 0.00 -2.26
CA GLY A 308 12.31 0.74 -3.34
C GLY A 308 12.11 0.11 -4.72
N ASN A 309 12.25 0.97 -5.73
CA ASN A 309 12.05 0.65 -7.15
C ASN A 309 10.62 0.18 -7.49
N GLY A 310 9.59 0.67 -6.79
CA GLY A 310 8.26 0.47 -7.33
C GLY A 310 7.08 1.21 -6.71
N ASN A 311 6.01 1.28 -7.51
CA ASN A 311 4.69 1.64 -7.02
C ASN A 311 4.09 0.41 -6.34
N VAL A 312 3.78 0.53 -5.05
CA VAL A 312 3.04 -0.49 -4.32
C VAL A 312 1.59 -0.12 -4.30
N SER A 313 0.71 -1.10 -4.50
CA SER A 313 -0.72 -0.89 -4.48
C SER A 313 -1.44 -2.06 -3.81
N VAL A 314 -2.61 -1.78 -3.28
CA VAL A 314 -3.63 -2.79 -2.96
C VAL A 314 -4.75 -2.56 -3.95
N GLY A 315 -5.10 -3.61 -4.69
CA GLY A 315 -6.13 -3.50 -5.71
C GLY A 315 -6.33 -4.79 -6.48
N LYS A 316 -7.00 -4.67 -7.61
CA LYS A 316 -7.23 -5.78 -8.53
C LYS A 316 -5.94 -6.13 -9.27
N ILE A 317 -5.39 -7.31 -8.99
CA ILE A 317 -4.23 -7.85 -9.71
C ILE A 317 -4.63 -9.21 -10.26
N VAL A 318 -4.34 -9.41 -11.54
CA VAL A 318 -4.72 -10.61 -12.27
C VAL A 318 -3.45 -11.30 -12.76
N ARG A 319 -3.09 -12.43 -12.15
CA ARG A 319 -1.98 -13.31 -12.55
C ARG A 319 -2.29 -14.06 -13.83
N SER A 320 -3.51 -14.57 -13.94
CA SER A 320 -3.97 -15.27 -15.13
C SER A 320 -5.44 -14.95 -15.40
N LYS A 321 -5.78 -14.88 -16.68
CA LYS A 321 -7.16 -14.64 -17.12
C LYS A 321 -7.58 -15.62 -18.20
N SER A 322 -8.82 -16.08 -18.13
CA SER A 322 -9.52 -16.69 -19.25
C SER A 322 -10.75 -15.85 -19.57
N GLU A 323 -10.96 -15.60 -20.85
CA GLU A 323 -12.07 -14.79 -21.36
C GLU A 323 -12.99 -15.68 -22.18
N ILE A 324 -14.28 -15.67 -21.82
CA ILE A 324 -15.31 -16.47 -22.47
C ILE A 324 -16.39 -15.52 -22.98
N PRO A 325 -16.39 -15.20 -24.29
CA PRO A 325 -17.44 -14.38 -24.87
C PRO A 325 -18.79 -15.07 -24.72
N LEU A 326 -19.78 -14.32 -24.23
CA LEU A 326 -21.16 -14.73 -24.10
C LEU A 326 -22.01 -13.99 -25.13
N THR A 327 -22.96 -14.72 -25.69
CA THR A 327 -24.04 -14.16 -26.50
C THR A 327 -25.35 -14.15 -25.75
N THR A 328 -26.32 -13.38 -26.24
CA THR A 328 -27.67 -13.38 -25.68
C THR A 328 -28.28 -14.78 -25.80
N GLY A 329 -28.91 -15.26 -24.72
CA GLY A 329 -29.44 -16.61 -24.59
C GLY A 329 -28.47 -17.56 -23.91
N TRP A 330 -28.71 -18.86 -24.05
CA TRP A 330 -27.86 -19.90 -23.48
C TRP A 330 -26.50 -19.97 -24.17
N ASN A 331 -25.45 -20.14 -23.38
CA ASN A 331 -24.08 -20.39 -23.83
C ASN A 331 -23.58 -21.67 -23.17
N MET A 332 -22.83 -22.48 -23.91
CA MET A 332 -22.27 -23.73 -23.40
C MET A 332 -20.76 -23.60 -23.30
N ILE A 333 -20.27 -23.57 -22.07
CA ILE A 333 -18.92 -23.12 -21.73
C ILE A 333 -18.19 -24.18 -20.92
N SER A 334 -16.88 -24.03 -20.85
CA SER A 334 -16.00 -24.71 -19.90
C SER A 334 -15.05 -23.65 -19.36
N ILE A 335 -14.58 -23.81 -18.13
CA ILE A 335 -13.59 -22.90 -17.57
C ILE A 335 -12.20 -23.51 -17.61
N GLN A 336 -11.21 -22.70 -17.94
CA GLN A 336 -9.81 -23.06 -17.69
C GLN A 336 -9.43 -22.51 -16.30
N THR A 337 -8.73 -23.24 -15.45
CA THR A 337 -8.13 -22.78 -14.17
C THR A 337 -6.67 -22.31 -14.35
N GLU A 338 -6.00 -21.88 -13.27
CA GLU A 338 -4.60 -21.42 -13.35
C GLU A 338 -3.59 -22.54 -13.49
N ASN A 339 -3.82 -23.67 -12.82
CA ASN A 339 -2.86 -24.76 -12.78
C ASN A 339 -3.01 -25.57 -14.07
N ASN A 340 -2.21 -25.23 -15.07
CA ASN A 340 -2.17 -25.99 -16.31
C ASN A 340 -1.07 -27.04 -16.24
N GLU A 341 -1.45 -28.31 -16.37
CA GLU A 341 -0.52 -29.41 -16.56
C GLU A 341 -0.24 -29.52 -18.06
N THR A 342 1.04 -29.47 -18.45
CA THR A 342 1.43 -29.68 -19.85
C THR A 342 1.55 -31.17 -20.13
N SER A 343 1.00 -31.63 -21.25
CA SER A 343 1.22 -32.99 -21.77
C SER A 343 0.68 -34.13 -20.90
N GLN A 344 -0.24 -33.85 -19.97
CA GLN A 344 -0.95 -34.90 -19.25
C GLN A 344 -2.19 -35.37 -20.01
N ASP A 345 -2.49 -36.66 -19.89
CA ASP A 345 -3.72 -37.26 -20.37
C ASP A 345 -4.89 -36.82 -19.51
N VAL A 346 -5.96 -36.36 -20.15
CA VAL A 346 -7.17 -35.93 -19.46
C VAL A 346 -8.23 -36.99 -19.60
N ASN A 347 -8.77 -37.44 -18.47
CA ASN A 347 -9.81 -38.46 -18.41
C ASN A 347 -11.13 -37.86 -17.94
N VAL A 348 -12.14 -37.87 -18.81
CA VAL A 348 -13.50 -37.41 -18.52
C VAL A 348 -14.43 -38.61 -18.44
N SER A 349 -15.00 -38.85 -17.26
CA SER A 349 -15.94 -39.95 -17.05
C SER A 349 -17.29 -39.65 -17.70
N LEU A 350 -17.80 -40.63 -18.44
CA LEU A 350 -19.10 -40.60 -19.11
C LEU A 350 -20.03 -41.62 -18.48
N SER A 351 -21.26 -41.21 -18.24
CA SER A 351 -22.38 -42.13 -17.98
C SER A 351 -23.05 -42.51 -19.31
N ALA A 352 -23.68 -43.68 -19.38
CA ALA A 352 -24.56 -44.01 -20.51
C ALA A 352 -25.66 -42.93 -20.65
N GLY A 353 -25.88 -42.45 -21.88
CA GLY A 353 -26.75 -41.33 -22.21
C GLY A 353 -26.00 -40.07 -22.65
N TRP A 354 -26.65 -38.91 -22.52
CA TRP A 354 -26.03 -37.62 -22.79
C TRP A 354 -25.10 -37.20 -21.65
N ASN A 355 -23.96 -36.61 -21.99
CA ASN A 355 -22.98 -36.07 -21.06
C ASN A 355 -22.58 -34.68 -21.52
N LEU A 356 -22.53 -33.72 -20.59
CA LEU A 356 -22.03 -32.38 -20.85
C LEU A 356 -20.60 -32.28 -20.32
N ILE A 357 -19.63 -32.30 -21.22
CA ILE A 357 -18.22 -32.25 -20.87
C ILE A 357 -17.63 -30.88 -21.15
N GLY A 358 -16.60 -30.51 -20.40
CA GLY A 358 -15.82 -29.30 -20.63
C GLY A 358 -14.51 -29.62 -21.32
N TYR A 359 -14.00 -28.67 -22.11
CA TYR A 359 -12.67 -28.74 -22.68
C TYR A 359 -11.86 -27.50 -22.33
N SER A 360 -10.93 -27.66 -21.39
CA SER A 360 -10.10 -26.60 -20.82
C SER A 360 -8.63 -26.63 -21.23
N SER A 361 -8.26 -27.50 -22.19
CA SER A 361 -6.89 -27.52 -22.72
C SER A 361 -6.57 -26.25 -23.51
N SER A 362 -5.30 -25.84 -23.52
CA SER A 362 -4.81 -24.72 -24.32
C SER A 362 -4.58 -25.07 -25.79
N ALA A 363 -4.48 -26.36 -26.13
CA ALA A 363 -4.39 -26.86 -27.50
C ALA A 363 -5.78 -27.18 -28.05
N ASN A 364 -5.90 -27.28 -29.37
CA ASN A 364 -7.10 -27.84 -29.99
C ASN A 364 -6.87 -29.35 -30.17
N GLU A 365 -7.86 -30.17 -29.81
CA GLU A 365 -7.73 -31.63 -29.91
C GLU A 365 -8.64 -32.21 -30.99
N SER A 366 -8.05 -32.99 -31.90
CA SER A 366 -8.82 -33.72 -32.90
C SER A 366 -9.54 -34.90 -32.26
N THR A 367 -10.78 -35.18 -32.70
CA THR A 367 -11.50 -36.39 -32.26
C THR A 367 -10.75 -37.70 -32.49
N THR A 368 -9.79 -37.73 -33.43
CA THR A 368 -8.95 -38.91 -33.67
C THR A 368 -7.89 -39.17 -32.59
N GLY A 369 -7.55 -38.16 -31.77
CA GLY A 369 -6.60 -38.30 -30.66
C GLY A 369 -7.27 -38.65 -29.32
N ILE A 370 -8.61 -38.80 -29.33
CA ILE A 370 -9.41 -39.16 -28.17
C ILE A 370 -9.57 -40.68 -28.15
N ASP A 371 -9.29 -41.32 -27.01
CA ASP A 371 -9.66 -42.70 -26.75
C ASP A 371 -10.95 -42.77 -25.92
N PHE A 372 -11.69 -43.84 -26.06
CA PHE A 372 -12.75 -44.22 -25.13
C PHE A 372 -12.37 -45.54 -24.45
N VAL A 373 -12.39 -45.54 -23.12
CA VAL A 373 -12.15 -46.71 -22.28
C VAL A 373 -13.43 -47.02 -21.52
N ASN A 374 -14.09 -48.14 -21.83
CA ASN A 374 -15.32 -48.52 -21.12
C ASN A 374 -15.04 -49.00 -19.69
N ASP A 375 -16.10 -49.21 -18.90
CA ASP A 375 -15.98 -49.68 -17.51
C ASP A 375 -15.31 -51.07 -17.38
N SER A 376 -15.28 -51.87 -18.45
CA SER A 376 -14.56 -53.15 -18.48
C SER A 376 -13.07 -53.01 -18.85
N GLY A 377 -12.57 -51.79 -19.03
CA GLY A 377 -11.18 -51.50 -19.42
C GLY A 377 -10.87 -51.70 -20.91
N SER A 378 -11.87 -52.01 -21.75
CA SER A 378 -11.70 -52.09 -23.21
C SER A 378 -11.49 -50.69 -23.78
N LYS A 379 -10.37 -50.52 -24.47
CA LYS A 379 -9.90 -49.26 -25.03
C LYS A 379 -9.98 -49.28 -26.55
N ASP A 380 -10.66 -48.30 -27.12
CA ASP A 380 -10.73 -48.03 -28.56
C ASP A 380 -10.46 -46.54 -28.80
N ASP A 381 -9.95 -46.16 -29.98
CA ASP A 381 -10.00 -44.76 -30.38
C ASP A 381 -11.46 -44.30 -30.57
N PHE A 382 -11.74 -43.01 -30.48
CA PHE A 382 -13.10 -42.47 -30.52
C PHE A 382 -13.84 -42.82 -31.82
N VAL A 383 -13.12 -42.92 -32.94
CA VAL A 383 -13.71 -43.27 -34.25
C VAL A 383 -14.18 -44.73 -34.26
N ASN A 384 -13.35 -45.65 -33.78
CA ASN A 384 -13.66 -47.08 -33.71
C ASN A 384 -14.68 -47.38 -32.59
N SER A 385 -14.62 -46.64 -31.48
CA SER A 385 -15.66 -46.62 -30.44
C SER A 385 -17.00 -46.21 -31.00
N SER A 386 -17.01 -45.25 -31.92
CA SER A 386 -18.24 -44.85 -32.58
C SER A 386 -18.76 -45.87 -33.58
N LYS A 387 -17.88 -46.49 -34.38
CA LYS A 387 -18.26 -47.58 -35.30
C LYS A 387 -18.82 -48.80 -34.57
N SER A 388 -18.27 -49.13 -33.41
CA SER A 388 -18.74 -50.22 -32.55
C SER A 388 -19.97 -49.85 -31.71
N GLY A 389 -20.50 -48.63 -31.88
CA GLY A 389 -21.71 -48.18 -31.18
C GLY A 389 -21.51 -47.92 -29.69
N LYS A 390 -20.29 -47.68 -29.22
CA LYS A 390 -20.00 -47.37 -27.80
C LYS A 390 -20.27 -45.90 -27.46
N VAL A 391 -20.00 -45.00 -28.41
CA VAL A 391 -20.25 -43.54 -28.31
C VAL A 391 -20.77 -43.00 -29.64
N GLN A 392 -21.54 -41.91 -29.63
CA GLN A 392 -21.93 -41.28 -30.90
C GLN A 392 -20.74 -40.52 -31.53
N ARG A 393 -20.67 -40.55 -32.86
CA ARG A 393 -19.55 -39.97 -33.63
C ARG A 393 -19.41 -38.47 -33.45
N ASN A 394 -20.54 -37.79 -33.32
CA ASN A 394 -20.59 -36.34 -33.37
C ASN A 394 -20.64 -35.80 -31.95
N ILE A 395 -19.70 -34.93 -31.62
CA ILE A 395 -19.71 -34.18 -30.36
C ILE A 395 -20.33 -32.82 -30.65
N ALA A 396 -21.46 -32.49 -30.02
CA ALA A 396 -22.17 -31.25 -30.32
C ALA A 396 -21.70 -30.10 -29.44
N TYR A 397 -21.59 -28.89 -29.99
CA TYR A 397 -21.36 -27.66 -29.22
C TYR A 397 -22.27 -26.53 -29.65
N LEU A 398 -22.53 -25.57 -28.76
CA LEU A 398 -23.38 -24.44 -29.07
C LEU A 398 -22.59 -23.33 -29.77
N THR A 399 -22.98 -22.97 -30.99
CA THR A 399 -22.39 -21.83 -31.68
C THR A 399 -23.05 -20.53 -31.21
N GLY A 400 -22.25 -19.63 -30.63
CA GLY A 400 -22.72 -18.35 -30.09
C GLY A 400 -23.03 -17.31 -31.16
N SER A 401 -23.93 -17.59 -32.12
CA SER A 401 -24.41 -16.56 -33.05
C SER A 401 -25.75 -16.01 -32.56
N ALA A 402 -25.85 -14.67 -32.46
CA ALA A 402 -27.03 -13.97 -31.91
C ALA A 402 -28.34 -14.24 -32.68
N ASN A 403 -28.26 -14.74 -33.92
CA ASN A 403 -29.42 -14.86 -34.82
C ASN A 403 -29.86 -16.31 -35.09
N ALA A 404 -29.11 -17.31 -34.60
CA ALA A 404 -29.55 -18.69 -34.54
C ALA A 404 -28.60 -19.46 -33.63
N GLN A 405 -29.07 -19.83 -32.44
CA GLN A 405 -28.36 -20.80 -31.60
C GLN A 405 -28.39 -22.15 -32.33
N LYS A 406 -27.33 -22.43 -33.08
CA LYS A 406 -27.17 -23.69 -33.81
C LYS A 406 -26.18 -24.55 -33.06
N TYR A 407 -26.53 -25.82 -32.91
CA TYR A 407 -25.54 -26.83 -32.55
C TYR A 407 -24.63 -27.07 -33.77
N SER A 408 -23.33 -26.95 -33.56
CA SER A 408 -22.31 -27.47 -34.48
C SER A 408 -21.82 -28.81 -33.98
N LEU A 409 -21.27 -29.62 -34.89
CA LEU A 409 -20.79 -30.97 -34.59
C LEU A 409 -19.28 -31.04 -34.84
N VAL A 410 -18.53 -31.45 -33.83
CA VAL A 410 -17.13 -31.84 -33.94
C VAL A 410 -17.05 -33.30 -34.42
N GLY A 411 -16.09 -33.58 -35.30
CA GLY A 411 -15.88 -34.93 -35.87
C GLY A 411 -16.45 -35.14 -37.28
N LYS A 412 -17.07 -34.10 -37.86
CA LYS A 412 -17.41 -34.04 -39.29
C LYS A 412 -16.22 -33.49 -40.08
N THR A 413 -15.93 -34.07 -41.25
CA THR A 413 -14.91 -33.56 -42.17
C THR A 413 -15.23 -32.10 -42.54
N GLY A 414 -14.36 -31.15 -42.20
CA GLY A 414 -14.57 -29.72 -42.44
C GLY A 414 -14.00 -28.81 -41.34
N ALA A 415 -14.52 -27.59 -41.24
CA ALA A 415 -13.99 -26.50 -40.41
C ALA A 415 -14.04 -26.72 -38.88
N ASP A 416 -14.83 -27.67 -38.40
CA ASP A 416 -15.00 -27.98 -36.96
C ASP A 416 -14.45 -29.38 -36.61
N ALA A 417 -13.17 -29.65 -36.95
CA ALA A 417 -12.58 -30.96 -36.71
C ALA A 417 -12.17 -31.21 -35.24
N ASN A 418 -12.02 -30.14 -34.45
CA ASN A 418 -11.33 -30.18 -33.16
C ASN A 418 -12.19 -29.65 -32.01
N LEU A 419 -11.95 -30.19 -30.81
CA LEU A 419 -12.31 -29.55 -29.55
C LEU A 419 -11.44 -28.30 -29.36
N THR A 420 -12.04 -27.23 -28.83
CA THR A 420 -11.42 -25.92 -28.66
C THR A 420 -11.68 -25.42 -27.25
N LYS A 421 -10.70 -24.74 -26.66
CA LYS A 421 -10.75 -24.25 -25.28
C LYS A 421 -12.00 -23.43 -24.95
N ASN A 422 -12.37 -23.42 -23.67
CA ASN A 422 -13.45 -22.62 -23.08
C ASN A 422 -14.86 -22.98 -23.59
N ARG A 423 -15.04 -24.15 -24.21
CA ARG A 423 -16.34 -24.62 -24.70
C ARG A 423 -16.81 -25.85 -23.93
N GLY A 424 -18.12 -25.92 -23.70
CA GLY A 424 -18.78 -27.15 -23.30
C GLY A 424 -19.22 -27.94 -24.53
N TYR A 425 -19.32 -29.25 -24.38
CA TYR A 425 -19.60 -30.20 -25.44
C TYR A 425 -20.59 -31.26 -24.97
N TRP A 426 -21.59 -31.57 -25.80
CA TRP A 426 -22.46 -32.72 -25.61
C TRP A 426 -21.87 -33.95 -26.28
N VAL A 427 -21.74 -35.01 -25.50
CA VAL A 427 -21.35 -36.35 -25.97
C VAL A 427 -22.43 -37.34 -25.56
N TYR A 428 -22.92 -38.13 -26.50
CA TYR A 428 -23.78 -39.26 -26.18
C TYR A 428 -22.95 -40.55 -26.09
N ALA A 429 -22.98 -41.22 -24.95
CA ALA A 429 -22.35 -42.51 -24.75
C ALA A 429 -23.42 -43.60 -24.69
N ASN A 430 -23.32 -44.65 -25.50
CA ASN A 430 -24.24 -45.79 -25.40
C ASN A 430 -23.88 -46.70 -24.23
N GLN A 431 -22.67 -46.57 -23.68
CA GLN A 431 -22.18 -47.26 -22.49
C GLN A 431 -21.33 -46.30 -21.65
N SER A 432 -21.29 -46.53 -20.34
CA SER A 432 -20.42 -45.79 -19.42
C SER A 432 -18.94 -46.09 -19.69
N GLY A 433 -18.08 -45.12 -19.38
CA GLY A 433 -16.63 -45.21 -19.57
C GLY A 433 -15.92 -43.88 -19.37
N ASN A 434 -14.73 -43.73 -19.94
CA ASN A 434 -13.94 -42.51 -19.89
C ASN A 434 -13.50 -42.09 -21.30
N LEU A 435 -13.60 -40.80 -21.61
CA LEU A 435 -12.86 -40.20 -22.71
C LEU A 435 -11.46 -39.82 -22.24
N THR A 436 -10.43 -40.39 -22.86
CA THR A 436 -9.03 -40.06 -22.61
C THR A 436 -8.52 -39.20 -23.76
N MET A 437 -8.25 -37.92 -23.49
CA MET A 437 -7.61 -37.00 -24.43
C MET A 437 -6.11 -37.01 -24.15
N LYS A 438 -5.32 -37.59 -25.06
CA LYS A 438 -3.90 -37.87 -24.81
C LYS A 438 -3.03 -36.61 -24.88
N GLY A 439 -2.23 -36.35 -23.87
CA GLY A 439 -1.21 -35.30 -23.87
C GLY A 439 -1.74 -33.88 -24.11
N VAL A 440 -3.06 -33.65 -24.00
CA VAL A 440 -3.65 -32.34 -24.28
C VAL A 440 -3.32 -31.33 -23.19
N GLY A 441 -2.97 -31.80 -21.99
CA GLY A 441 -2.75 -30.93 -20.85
C GLY A 441 -3.97 -30.06 -20.53
N GLY A 442 -3.72 -28.87 -19.99
CA GLY A 442 -4.77 -27.95 -19.56
C GLY A 442 -4.94 -27.97 -18.05
N SER A 443 -6.09 -27.50 -17.58
CA SER A 443 -6.38 -27.37 -16.15
C SER A 443 -6.23 -28.69 -15.38
N ALA A 444 -5.55 -28.67 -14.23
CA ALA A 444 -5.33 -29.85 -13.42
C ALA A 444 -6.68 -30.46 -12.98
N LYS A 445 -6.78 -31.79 -12.97
CA LYS A 445 -8.05 -32.54 -12.79
C LYS A 445 -8.85 -32.13 -11.54
N ASN A 446 -8.16 -31.78 -10.46
CA ASN A 446 -8.77 -31.44 -9.17
C ASN A 446 -8.84 -29.92 -8.92
N ASP A 447 -8.45 -29.12 -9.90
CA ASP A 447 -8.54 -27.67 -9.79
C ASP A 447 -9.98 -27.21 -9.99
N SER A 448 -10.39 -26.23 -9.20
CA SER A 448 -11.77 -25.73 -9.24
C SER A 448 -11.84 -24.26 -8.89
N TYR A 449 -12.82 -23.57 -9.45
CA TYR A 449 -12.99 -22.13 -9.32
C TYR A 449 -14.33 -21.80 -8.68
N LYS A 450 -14.37 -20.91 -7.69
CA LYS A 450 -15.64 -20.57 -7.05
C LYS A 450 -16.49 -19.73 -8.01
N LEU A 451 -17.79 -20.01 -8.07
CA LEU A 451 -18.71 -19.24 -8.91
C LEU A 451 -18.73 -17.75 -8.50
N THR A 452 -18.66 -17.47 -7.19
CA THR A 452 -18.62 -16.11 -6.60
C THR A 452 -17.45 -15.26 -7.08
N ASP A 453 -16.40 -15.91 -7.55
CA ASP A 453 -15.17 -15.25 -7.95
C ASP A 453 -15.18 -14.85 -9.43
N LEU A 454 -16.18 -15.31 -10.20
CA LEU A 454 -16.34 -14.91 -11.59
C LEU A 454 -16.58 -13.41 -11.71
N MET A 455 -15.86 -12.82 -12.66
CA MET A 455 -16.06 -11.46 -13.10
C MET A 455 -16.74 -11.47 -14.47
N PHE A 456 -17.41 -10.38 -14.81
CA PHE A 456 -18.02 -10.16 -16.13
C PHE A 456 -17.56 -8.82 -16.66
N ARG A 457 -17.38 -8.72 -17.98
CA ARG A 457 -17.02 -7.49 -18.67
C ARG A 457 -18.00 -7.21 -19.79
N ASN A 458 -18.52 -5.99 -19.88
CA ASN A 458 -19.40 -5.60 -20.98
C ASN A 458 -18.61 -5.05 -22.19
N GLY A 459 -19.33 -4.66 -23.24
CA GLY A 459 -18.74 -4.09 -24.45
C GLY A 459 -18.02 -2.74 -24.27
N SER A 460 -18.25 -2.04 -23.15
CA SER A 460 -17.52 -0.80 -22.81
C SER A 460 -16.28 -1.05 -21.93
N GLY A 461 -15.97 -2.31 -21.60
CA GLY A 461 -14.82 -2.68 -20.78
C GLY A 461 -15.04 -2.57 -19.27
N VAL A 462 -16.26 -2.27 -18.81
CA VAL A 462 -16.58 -2.22 -17.36
C VAL A 462 -16.64 -3.64 -16.83
N GLU A 463 -15.91 -3.90 -15.74
CA GLU A 463 -15.87 -5.21 -15.08
C GLU A 463 -16.70 -5.22 -13.78
N LYS A 464 -17.46 -6.29 -13.55
CA LYS A 464 -18.33 -6.48 -12.39
C LYS A 464 -18.22 -7.89 -11.83
N ASN A 465 -18.37 -8.03 -10.52
CA ASN A 465 -18.60 -9.34 -9.90
C ASN A 465 -19.94 -9.93 -10.40
N ILE A 466 -20.16 -11.22 -10.18
CA ILE A 466 -21.39 -11.90 -10.62
C ILE A 466 -22.66 -11.21 -10.10
N SER A 467 -22.71 -10.84 -8.83
CA SER A 467 -23.90 -10.23 -8.21
C SER A 467 -24.29 -8.90 -8.86
N ASP A 468 -23.30 -8.04 -9.15
CA ASP A 468 -23.52 -6.77 -9.82
C ASP A 468 -23.84 -6.95 -11.31
N ALA A 469 -23.24 -7.94 -11.96
CA ALA A 469 -23.55 -8.29 -13.34
C ALA A 469 -25.00 -8.78 -13.49
N VAL A 470 -25.53 -9.53 -12.53
CA VAL A 470 -26.93 -9.95 -12.49
C VAL A 470 -27.86 -8.76 -12.26
N ARG A 471 -27.54 -7.91 -11.28
CA ARG A 471 -28.31 -6.69 -11.00
C ARG A 471 -28.43 -5.77 -12.21
N GLU A 472 -27.41 -5.73 -13.06
CA GLU A 472 -27.42 -4.97 -14.31
C GLU A 472 -27.98 -5.73 -15.52
N GLY A 473 -28.47 -6.95 -15.32
CA GLY A 473 -29.04 -7.80 -16.34
C GLY A 473 -28.04 -8.16 -17.44
N TRP A 474 -26.79 -8.48 -17.08
CA TRP A 474 -25.79 -9.00 -18.02
C TRP A 474 -25.91 -10.52 -18.15
N THR A 475 -26.25 -11.18 -17.04
CA THR A 475 -26.53 -12.61 -16.93
C THR A 475 -27.71 -12.82 -15.97
N ASP A 476 -28.37 -13.96 -16.04
CA ASP A 476 -29.44 -14.31 -15.09
C ASP A 476 -28.91 -14.83 -13.75
N GLY A 477 -27.60 -15.03 -13.63
CA GLY A 477 -26.95 -15.43 -12.39
C GLY A 477 -27.00 -16.91 -12.11
N TYR A 478 -27.59 -17.69 -13.02
CA TYR A 478 -27.69 -19.13 -12.90
C TYR A 478 -26.66 -19.79 -13.81
N MET A 479 -25.93 -20.74 -13.25
CA MET A 479 -25.08 -21.64 -14.01
C MET A 479 -25.57 -23.06 -13.81
N TRP A 480 -25.72 -23.82 -14.88
CA TRP A 480 -26.22 -25.20 -14.82
C TRP A 480 -25.12 -26.14 -15.28
N TYR A 481 -25.05 -27.32 -14.67
CA TYR A 481 -24.24 -28.42 -15.17
C TYR A 481 -25.13 -29.65 -15.34
N TYR A 482 -24.65 -30.62 -16.11
CA TYR A 482 -25.38 -31.87 -16.28
C TYR A 482 -24.68 -32.96 -15.49
N SER A 483 -25.39 -33.56 -14.54
CA SER A 483 -24.92 -34.69 -13.73
C SER A 483 -25.72 -35.96 -14.07
N ALA A 484 -25.30 -37.12 -13.57
CA ALA A 484 -25.84 -38.44 -13.92
C ALA A 484 -27.35 -38.58 -13.63
N GLY A 485 -28.19 -38.06 -14.54
CA GLY A 485 -29.64 -38.11 -14.47
C GLY A 485 -30.38 -36.80 -14.80
N GLY A 486 -29.70 -35.66 -14.95
CA GLY A 486 -30.37 -34.41 -15.28
C GLY A 486 -29.53 -33.13 -15.16
N TYR A 487 -30.19 -32.00 -15.34
CA TYR A 487 -29.62 -30.67 -15.11
C TYR A 487 -29.66 -30.35 -13.62
N ASP A 488 -28.50 -30.03 -13.06
CA ASP A 488 -28.35 -29.53 -11.71
C ASP A 488 -27.87 -28.07 -11.74
N LEU A 489 -28.35 -27.31 -10.76
CA LEU A 489 -27.98 -25.90 -10.61
C LEU A 489 -26.65 -25.78 -9.85
N VAL A 490 -25.70 -25.05 -10.42
CA VAL A 490 -24.51 -24.51 -9.73
C VAL A 490 -24.94 -23.25 -8.96
N GLN A 491 -25.79 -23.41 -7.94
CA GLN A 491 -26.35 -22.36 -7.07
C GLN A 491 -27.00 -21.11 -7.73
N ASN A 492 -27.74 -20.32 -6.93
CA ASN A 492 -28.23 -18.99 -7.27
C ASN A 492 -27.32 -17.92 -6.61
N TYR A 493 -27.05 -16.81 -7.31
CA TYR A 493 -26.23 -15.69 -6.80
C TYR A 493 -26.84 -14.97 -5.58
N GLU A 494 -28.11 -15.22 -5.25
CA GLU A 494 -28.79 -14.61 -4.10
C GLU A 494 -28.42 -15.29 -2.75
N ASP A 495 -27.91 -16.53 -2.79
CA ASP A 495 -27.61 -17.35 -1.59
C ASP A 495 -26.11 -17.71 -1.46
N LEU A 496 -25.20 -16.85 -1.92
CA LEU A 496 -23.77 -17.19 -2.04
C LEU A 496 -23.10 -17.64 -0.72
N ASP A 497 -23.62 -17.21 0.42
CA ASP A 497 -23.12 -17.61 1.75
C ASP A 497 -23.54 -19.05 2.15
N PHE A 498 -24.54 -19.65 1.49
CA PHE A 498 -25.10 -20.96 1.84
C PHE A 498 -24.51 -22.14 1.06
N CYS A 499 -23.55 -21.89 0.17
CA CYS A 499 -23.16 -22.87 -0.83
C CYS A 499 -22.57 -24.16 -0.23
N GLU A 500 -21.66 -24.04 0.75
CA GLU A 500 -21.00 -25.21 1.34
C GLU A 500 -21.94 -26.03 2.25
N ALA A 501 -23.06 -25.45 2.70
CA ALA A 501 -23.99 -26.09 3.64
C ALA A 501 -25.14 -26.88 2.96
N SER A 502 -25.42 -26.63 1.69
CA SER A 502 -26.65 -27.08 1.01
C SER A 502 -26.46 -28.21 0.00
N GLY A 503 -25.24 -28.74 -0.14
CA GLY A 503 -24.95 -29.84 -1.07
C GLY A 503 -24.95 -29.43 -2.56
N TYR A 504 -25.11 -28.14 -2.86
CA TYR A 504 -24.96 -27.62 -4.21
C TYR A 504 -23.50 -27.59 -4.64
N LYS A 505 -23.28 -27.66 -5.96
CA LYS A 505 -21.94 -27.51 -6.54
C LYS A 505 -21.56 -26.03 -6.54
N CYS A 506 -20.57 -25.67 -5.74
CA CYS A 506 -20.10 -24.27 -5.55
C CYS A 506 -18.87 -23.92 -6.38
N ARG A 507 -18.22 -24.96 -6.90
CA ARG A 507 -16.93 -24.85 -7.56
C ARG A 507 -17.07 -25.44 -8.95
N LEU A 508 -16.65 -24.65 -9.91
CA LEU A 508 -16.56 -25.01 -11.30
C LEU A 508 -15.29 -25.83 -11.48
N SER A 509 -15.41 -27.11 -11.84
CA SER A 509 -14.31 -27.88 -12.41
C SER A 509 -14.11 -27.50 -13.88
N SER A 510 -12.87 -27.55 -14.33
CA SER A 510 -12.50 -27.24 -15.70
C SER A 510 -12.97 -28.25 -16.74
N TRP A 511 -13.17 -29.50 -16.33
CA TRP A 511 -13.51 -30.61 -17.21
C TRP A 511 -15.00 -30.91 -17.30
N ASP A 512 -15.81 -30.17 -16.56
CA ASP A 512 -17.26 -30.16 -16.71
C ASP A 512 -17.69 -29.07 -17.68
N GLY A 513 -18.77 -29.32 -18.42
CA GLY A 513 -19.41 -28.28 -19.21
C GLY A 513 -20.51 -27.59 -18.40
N TYR A 514 -20.74 -26.32 -18.70
CA TYR A 514 -21.75 -25.50 -18.02
C TYR A 514 -22.62 -24.76 -19.02
N PHE A 515 -23.88 -24.53 -18.63
CA PHE A 515 -24.75 -23.57 -19.27
C PHE A 515 -24.79 -22.27 -18.48
N VAL A 516 -24.58 -21.17 -19.18
CA VAL A 516 -24.77 -19.82 -18.63
C VAL A 516 -25.62 -19.01 -19.60
N LYS A 517 -26.58 -18.25 -19.06
CA LYS A 517 -27.43 -17.40 -19.90
C LYS A 517 -26.87 -15.98 -19.91
N GLY A 518 -26.48 -15.52 -21.10
CA GLY A 518 -26.23 -14.11 -21.35
C GLY A 518 -27.56 -13.39 -21.59
N LEU A 519 -27.79 -12.28 -20.91
CA LEU A 519 -28.98 -11.44 -21.14
C LEU A 519 -28.70 -10.29 -22.12
N LYS A 520 -27.43 -10.07 -22.45
CA LYS A 520 -26.94 -9.06 -23.39
C LYS A 520 -25.84 -9.65 -24.29
N ASN A 521 -25.70 -9.08 -25.48
CA ASN A 521 -24.55 -9.34 -26.34
C ASN A 521 -23.31 -8.60 -25.81
N ASN A 522 -22.12 -9.01 -26.27
CA ASN A 522 -20.83 -8.41 -25.91
C ASN A 522 -20.55 -8.47 -24.39
N ILE A 523 -21.07 -9.49 -23.71
CA ILE A 523 -20.66 -9.83 -22.36
C ILE A 523 -19.51 -10.83 -22.46
N THR A 524 -18.46 -10.63 -21.68
CA THR A 524 -17.35 -11.56 -21.55
C THR A 524 -17.33 -12.04 -20.11
N MET A 525 -17.48 -13.35 -19.90
CA MET A 525 -17.21 -13.93 -18.60
C MET A 525 -15.70 -14.05 -18.41
N LEU A 526 -15.23 -13.61 -17.26
CA LEU A 526 -13.82 -13.52 -16.89
C LEU A 526 -13.57 -14.44 -15.71
N ARG A 527 -12.72 -15.44 -15.93
CA ARG A 527 -12.03 -16.12 -14.82
C ARG A 527 -10.71 -15.41 -14.59
N GLN A 528 -10.51 -14.89 -13.40
CA GLN A 528 -9.30 -14.13 -13.02
C GLN A 528 -8.74 -14.71 -11.70
N ASN A 529 -7.41 -14.74 -11.56
CA ASN A 529 -6.69 -15.27 -10.39
C ASN A 529 -5.55 -14.39 -9.92
#